data_AF-A0A7S3G7D6-F1
#
_entry.id   AF-A0A7S3G7D6-F1
#
_cell.length_a   1.000
_cell.length_b   1.000
_cell.length_c   1.000
_cell.angle_alpha   90.00
_cell.angle_beta   90.00
_cell.angle_gamma   90.00
#
_symmetry.space_group_name_H-M   'P 1'
#
loop_
_entity.id
_entity.type
_entity.pdbx_description
1 polymer ?
#
loop_
_entity_poly.entity_id
_entity_poly.type
_entity_poly.pdbx_seq_one_letter_code
_entity_poly.pdbx_strand_id
1 'polypeptide(L)'
;MDFYIRVFVRVRTSAAGVKDSPLLASRVYQCTGCGTFELEPVAKFGNSKYTPATGPKVGQSCPQCGGKWHIGGPIYNGDIHTPSFVDRVLAELDKEEEFQSHKRLRGLLTAVKEEVHVPLFYSPGSMANTLRCSTPPLAMLKSAIINAGYIVSQCHTEPLSLKTNAPSSFLWDAMKAWAKQKGEGGGAKKGSPGASILAREITHEIDFSAAEEAERKAESVRFVPAPEAGWGPKPRAGTKR
;
A
#
# COMPACT_ATOMS: atom_id res chain seq x y z
N MET A 1 11.54 -3.60 -7.36
CA MET A 1 12.33 -3.63 -8.62
C MET A 1 13.12 -4.92 -8.66
N ASP A 2 13.23 -5.53 -9.84
CA ASP A 2 14.24 -6.57 -10.13
C ASP A 2 14.14 -7.91 -9.40
N PHE A 3 12.93 -8.41 -9.12
CA PHE A 3 12.70 -9.81 -8.68
C PHE A 3 13.52 -10.29 -7.47
N TYR A 4 14.04 -9.38 -6.66
CA TYR A 4 14.68 -9.66 -5.38
C TYR A 4 14.16 -8.67 -4.32
N ILE A 5 14.40 -9.01 -3.05
CA ILE A 5 14.13 -8.14 -1.91
C ILE A 5 15.49 -7.69 -1.35
N ARG A 6 15.64 -6.39 -1.07
CA ARG A 6 16.83 -5.83 -0.45
C ARG A 6 16.48 -5.28 0.92
N VAL A 7 17.20 -5.73 1.93
CA VAL A 7 17.00 -5.31 3.33
C VAL A 7 18.33 -4.87 3.91
N PHE A 8 18.37 -3.66 4.44
CA PHE A 8 19.50 -3.16 5.24
C PHE A 8 19.02 -3.05 6.69
N VAL A 9 19.66 -3.80 7.58
CA VAL A 9 19.30 -3.81 9.01
C VAL A 9 20.47 -3.33 9.86
N ARG A 10 20.16 -2.62 10.94
CA ARG A 10 21.11 -2.34 12.02
C ARG A 10 20.81 -3.25 13.19
N VAL A 11 21.72 -4.17 13.50
CA VAL A 11 21.60 -5.05 14.66
C VAL A 11 21.87 -4.25 15.93
N ARG A 12 20.98 -4.37 16.91
CA ARG A 12 21.12 -3.79 18.25
C ARG A 12 21.07 -4.90 19.28
N THR A 13 21.94 -4.84 20.29
CA THR A 13 21.94 -5.78 21.41
C THR A 13 21.30 -5.11 22.62
N SER A 14 20.10 -5.53 22.99
CA SER A 14 19.39 -5.02 24.17
C SER A 14 18.35 -6.02 24.67
N ALA A 15 18.47 -6.44 25.93
CA ALA A 15 17.51 -7.34 26.58
C ALA A 15 16.13 -6.69 26.77
N ALA A 16 16.05 -5.36 26.88
CA ALA A 16 14.79 -4.64 26.91
C ALA A 16 14.19 -4.53 25.50
N GLY A 17 14.99 -4.11 24.51
CA GLY A 17 14.52 -3.87 23.14
C GLY A 17 14.02 -5.12 22.41
N VAL A 18 14.57 -6.30 22.71
CA VAL A 18 14.08 -7.55 22.10
C VAL A 18 12.62 -7.85 22.50
N LYS A 19 12.14 -7.33 23.63
CA LYS A 19 10.75 -7.51 24.08
C LYS A 19 9.74 -6.76 23.20
N ASP A 20 10.17 -5.73 22.48
CA ASP A 20 9.33 -4.98 21.54
C ASP A 20 9.18 -5.70 20.19
N SER A 21 10.05 -6.68 19.88
CA SER A 21 10.03 -7.38 18.58
C SER A 21 8.66 -7.99 18.23
N PRO A 22 7.93 -8.65 19.16
CA PRO A 22 6.58 -9.15 18.87
C PRO A 22 5.53 -8.06 18.62
N LEU A 23 5.74 -6.82 19.08
CA LEU A 23 4.85 -5.69 18.77
C LEU A 23 4.98 -5.26 17.31
N LEU A 24 6.14 -5.53 16.70
CA LEU A 24 6.47 -5.20 15.32
C LEU A 24 6.07 -6.30 14.32
N ALA A 25 5.25 -7.26 14.74
CA ALA A 25 4.72 -8.33 13.92
C ALA A 25 3.19 -8.33 13.91
N SER A 26 2.58 -8.44 12.74
CA SER A 26 1.11 -8.49 12.57
C SER A 26 0.66 -9.64 11.67
N ARG A 27 -0.49 -10.22 11.99
CA ARG A 27 -1.28 -11.03 11.06
C ARG A 27 -2.00 -10.12 10.08
N VAL A 28 -2.21 -10.62 8.88
CA VAL A 28 -2.94 -9.93 7.82
C VAL A 28 -4.24 -10.67 7.57
N TYR A 29 -5.38 -9.99 7.68
CA TYR A 29 -6.66 -10.47 7.20
C TYR A 29 -6.93 -9.80 5.86
N GLN A 30 -6.88 -10.53 4.76
CA GLN A 30 -7.11 -10.00 3.41
C GLN A 30 -8.40 -10.57 2.83
N CYS A 31 -9.31 -9.70 2.41
CA CYS A 31 -10.59 -10.10 1.85
C CYS A 31 -10.37 -10.74 0.47
N THR A 32 -10.92 -11.94 0.29
CA THR A 32 -10.81 -12.69 -0.98
C THR A 32 -11.63 -12.09 -2.12
N GLY A 33 -12.59 -11.22 -1.80
CA GLY A 33 -13.48 -10.59 -2.77
C GLY A 33 -12.96 -9.27 -3.31
N CYS A 34 -12.74 -8.30 -2.42
CA CYS A 34 -12.37 -6.92 -2.81
C CYS A 34 -10.91 -6.56 -2.49
N GLY A 35 -10.15 -7.44 -1.84
CA GLY A 35 -8.75 -7.17 -1.51
C GLY A 35 -8.51 -6.24 -0.32
N THR A 36 -9.57 -5.69 0.29
CA THR A 36 -9.48 -4.96 1.58
C THR A 36 -8.71 -5.78 2.60
N PHE A 37 -7.82 -5.15 3.35
CA PHE A 37 -7.02 -5.83 4.36
C PHE A 37 -7.09 -5.12 5.71
N GLU A 38 -6.89 -5.90 6.78
CA GLU A 38 -6.76 -5.41 8.15
C GLU A 38 -5.55 -6.07 8.80
N LEU A 39 -4.82 -5.30 9.61
CA LEU A 39 -3.63 -5.75 10.32
C LEU A 39 -3.91 -5.93 11.79
N GLU A 40 -3.50 -7.08 12.33
CA GLU A 40 -3.65 -7.38 13.74
C GLU A 40 -2.29 -7.74 14.36
N PRO A 41 -1.76 -6.90 15.27
CA PRO A 41 -0.51 -7.21 15.99
C PRO A 41 -0.58 -8.57 16.69
N VAL A 42 0.53 -9.31 16.72
CA VAL A 42 0.57 -10.62 17.39
C VAL A 42 0.72 -10.50 18.91
N ALA A 43 1.22 -9.37 19.39
CA ALA A 43 1.39 -9.05 20.79
C ALA A 43 0.87 -7.64 21.10
N LYS A 44 0.57 -7.40 22.37
CA LYS A 44 0.22 -6.09 22.93
C LYS A 44 1.07 -5.81 24.16
N PHE A 45 1.41 -4.55 24.36
CA PHE A 45 2.06 -4.07 25.57
C PHE A 45 1.07 -3.21 26.36
N GLY A 46 0.89 -3.54 27.64
CA GLY A 46 -0.01 -2.82 28.54
C GLY A 46 0.20 -3.27 29.99
N ASN A 47 -0.08 -2.41 30.96
CA ASN A 47 0.21 -2.67 32.38
C ASN A 47 1.66 -3.14 32.61
N SER A 48 2.61 -2.52 31.90
CA SER A 48 4.05 -2.86 31.93
C SER A 48 4.37 -4.32 31.58
N LYS A 49 3.46 -5.01 30.87
CA LYS A 49 3.61 -6.41 30.47
C LYS A 49 3.36 -6.59 28.99
N TYR A 50 4.18 -7.44 28.39
CA TYR A 50 3.98 -7.94 27.04
C TYR A 50 3.09 -9.17 27.12
N THR A 51 1.99 -9.17 26.37
CA THR A 51 1.04 -10.29 26.33
C THR A 51 0.66 -10.59 24.88
N PRO A 52 0.26 -11.82 24.55
CA PRO A 52 -0.34 -12.11 23.26
C PRO A 52 -1.54 -11.19 22.98
N ALA A 53 -1.70 -10.79 21.72
CA ALA A 53 -2.87 -10.05 21.30
C ALA A 53 -4.14 -10.91 21.43
N THR A 54 -5.28 -10.24 21.62
CA THR A 54 -6.60 -10.88 21.72
C THR A 54 -7.35 -10.61 20.42
N GLY A 55 -7.84 -11.66 19.77
CA GLY A 55 -8.40 -11.57 18.43
C GLY A 55 -9.35 -12.71 18.06
N PRO A 56 -9.88 -12.71 16.82
CA PRO A 56 -9.66 -11.70 15.78
C PRO A 56 -10.40 -10.40 16.05
N LYS A 57 -9.80 -9.25 15.68
CA LYS A 57 -10.51 -7.94 15.72
C LYS A 57 -11.47 -7.74 14.55
N VAL A 58 -11.28 -8.49 13.47
CA VAL A 58 -12.15 -8.46 12.30
C VAL A 58 -13.42 -9.27 12.55
N GLY A 59 -14.53 -8.85 11.94
CA GLY A 59 -15.75 -9.66 11.89
C GLY A 59 -15.60 -10.92 11.03
N GLN A 60 -16.60 -11.80 11.05
CA GLN A 60 -16.60 -13.05 10.27
C GLN A 60 -16.48 -12.83 8.75
N SER A 61 -16.92 -11.68 8.25
CA SER A 61 -16.91 -11.30 6.84
C SER A 61 -16.39 -9.88 6.66
N CYS A 62 -15.88 -9.58 5.47
CA CYS A 62 -15.41 -8.26 5.09
C CYS A 62 -16.53 -7.21 5.21
N PRO A 63 -16.29 -6.09 5.91
CA PRO A 63 -17.31 -5.06 6.09
C PRO A 63 -17.68 -4.35 4.78
N GLN A 64 -16.81 -4.41 3.76
CA GLN A 64 -17.02 -3.70 2.50
C GLN A 64 -17.89 -4.50 1.53
N CYS A 65 -17.59 -5.80 1.37
CA CYS A 65 -18.22 -6.62 0.33
C CYS A 65 -18.82 -7.95 0.82
N GLY A 66 -18.77 -8.23 2.12
CA GLY A 66 -19.24 -9.51 2.69
C GLY A 66 -18.36 -10.74 2.38
N GLY A 67 -17.22 -10.55 1.70
CA GLY A 67 -16.32 -11.64 1.33
C GLY A 67 -15.62 -12.28 2.54
N LYS A 68 -15.07 -13.48 2.35
CA LYS A 68 -14.29 -14.19 3.38
C LYS A 68 -12.89 -13.58 3.53
N TRP A 69 -12.23 -13.89 4.63
CA TRP A 69 -10.85 -13.50 4.90
C TRP A 69 -9.88 -14.64 4.60
N HIS A 70 -8.80 -14.34 3.89
CA HIS A 70 -7.55 -15.09 3.98
C HIS A 70 -6.72 -14.54 5.14
N ILE A 71 -6.09 -15.44 5.89
CA ILE A 71 -5.19 -15.09 6.99
C ILE A 71 -3.77 -15.35 6.52
N GLY A 72 -2.92 -14.32 6.62
CA GLY A 72 -1.51 -14.38 6.29
C GLY A 72 -0.63 -13.83 7.40
N GLY A 73 0.69 -13.99 7.23
CA GLY A 73 1.71 -13.49 8.16
C GLY A 73 2.23 -14.54 9.16
N PRO A 74 2.89 -14.11 10.25
CA PRO A 74 3.09 -12.71 10.61
C PRO A 74 4.00 -11.96 9.63
N ILE A 75 3.68 -10.70 9.35
CA ILE A 75 4.53 -9.76 8.62
C ILE A 75 5.08 -8.71 9.58
N TYR A 76 6.21 -8.11 9.22
CA TYR A 76 6.70 -6.91 9.91
C TYR A 76 5.75 -5.73 9.65
N ASN A 77 5.28 -5.08 10.71
CA ASN A 77 4.33 -3.94 10.62
C ASN A 77 4.96 -2.60 11.07
N GLY A 78 6.24 -2.58 11.41
CA GLY A 78 6.97 -1.36 11.74
C GLY A 78 7.45 -0.61 10.49
N ASP A 79 8.19 0.46 10.73
CA ASP A 79 8.77 1.28 9.67
C ASP A 79 9.78 0.47 8.84
N ILE A 80 9.55 0.39 7.53
CA ILE A 80 10.43 -0.33 6.59
C ILE A 80 11.57 0.54 6.05
N HIS A 81 11.53 1.84 6.33
CA HIS A 81 12.51 2.82 5.88
C HIS A 81 12.92 3.70 7.06
N THR A 82 14.18 4.15 7.06
CA THR A 82 14.66 5.16 8.01
C THR A 82 15.02 6.41 7.20
N PRO A 83 14.20 7.48 7.21
CA PRO A 83 14.41 8.63 6.34
C PRO A 83 15.81 9.24 6.44
N SER A 84 16.35 9.37 7.66
CA SER A 84 17.70 9.89 7.87
C SER A 84 18.81 9.02 7.27
N PHE A 85 18.60 7.70 7.16
CA PHE A 85 19.54 6.82 6.46
C PHE A 85 19.44 7.03 4.95
N VAL A 86 18.22 7.13 4.41
CA VAL A 86 17.98 7.40 2.99
C VAL A 86 18.59 8.74 2.58
N ASP A 87 18.46 9.78 3.41
CA ASP A 87 19.09 11.08 3.19
C ASP A 87 20.61 11.00 3.06
N ARG A 88 21.27 10.24 3.94
CA ARG A 88 22.73 10.05 3.85
C ARG A 88 23.13 9.29 2.60
N VAL A 89 22.34 8.30 2.19
CA VAL A 89 22.61 7.54 0.96
C VAL A 89 22.42 8.43 -0.28
N LEU A 90 21.38 9.27 -0.30
CA LEU A 90 21.17 10.26 -1.37
C LEU A 90 22.32 11.26 -1.44
N ALA A 91 22.76 11.79 -0.30
CA ALA A 91 23.88 12.74 -0.24
C ALA A 91 25.21 12.11 -0.71
N GLU A 92 25.41 10.82 -0.46
CA GLU A 92 26.59 10.11 -0.98
C GLU A 92 26.46 9.83 -2.48
N LEU A 93 25.27 9.44 -2.94
CA LEU A 93 24.99 9.21 -4.36
C LEU A 93 25.24 10.48 -5.19
N ASP A 94 24.99 11.67 -4.64
CA ASP A 94 25.19 12.95 -5.33
C ASP A 94 26.67 13.35 -5.48
N LYS A 95 27.59 12.64 -4.85
CA LYS A 95 29.04 12.88 -5.01
C LYS A 95 29.64 12.10 -6.18
N GLU A 96 29.03 10.98 -6.57
CA GLU A 96 29.57 10.05 -7.58
C GLU A 96 28.57 9.86 -8.73
N GLU A 97 28.76 10.55 -9.85
CA GLU A 97 27.87 10.46 -11.02
C GLU A 97 28.21 9.30 -11.98
N GLU A 98 29.28 8.53 -11.70
CA GLU A 98 29.88 7.62 -12.69
C GLU A 98 29.14 6.28 -12.91
N PHE A 99 28.13 5.94 -12.10
CA PHE A 99 27.40 4.67 -12.27
C PHE A 99 26.24 4.80 -13.26
N GLN A 100 26.15 3.88 -14.22
CA GLN A 100 25.02 3.81 -15.18
C GLN A 100 23.64 3.77 -14.52
N SER A 101 23.56 3.27 -13.27
CA SER A 101 22.31 3.16 -12.51
C SER A 101 22.01 4.38 -11.63
N HIS A 102 22.82 5.44 -11.67
CA HIS A 102 22.70 6.62 -10.79
C HIS A 102 21.30 7.25 -10.81
N LYS A 103 20.81 7.64 -12.00
CA LYS A 103 19.46 8.22 -12.17
C LYS A 103 18.35 7.32 -11.63
N ARG A 104 18.50 6.01 -11.81
CA ARG A 104 17.55 5.00 -11.34
C ARG A 104 17.57 4.87 -9.82
N LEU A 105 18.76 4.82 -9.22
CA LEU A 105 18.93 4.76 -7.77
C LEU A 105 18.40 6.02 -7.10
N ARG A 106 18.69 7.20 -7.66
CA ARG A 106 18.18 8.48 -7.16
C ARG A 106 16.66 8.49 -7.17
N GLY A 107 16.02 8.13 -8.28
CA GLY A 107 14.57 8.03 -8.38
C GLY A 107 13.93 7.06 -7.37
N LEU A 108 14.54 5.89 -7.17
CA LEU A 108 14.09 4.90 -6.18
C LEU A 108 14.21 5.43 -4.75
N LEU A 109 15.37 5.99 -4.39
CA LEU A 109 15.63 6.51 -3.05
C LEU A 109 14.72 7.70 -2.72
N THR A 110 14.45 8.58 -3.69
CA THR A 110 13.46 9.66 -3.55
C THR A 110 12.05 9.10 -3.31
N ALA A 111 11.63 8.08 -4.06
CA ALA A 111 10.33 7.44 -3.83
C ALA A 111 10.24 6.80 -2.44
N VAL A 112 11.30 6.12 -2.00
CA VAL A 112 11.42 5.49 -0.67
C VAL A 112 11.40 6.53 0.46
N LYS A 113 12.02 7.70 0.25
CA LYS A 113 12.06 8.79 1.24
C LYS A 113 10.68 9.43 1.46
N GLU A 114 9.92 9.61 0.39
CA GLU A 114 8.58 10.22 0.43
C GLU A 114 7.48 9.23 0.85
N GLU A 115 7.78 7.93 0.90
CA GLU A 115 6.80 6.90 1.19
C GLU A 115 6.38 6.91 2.66
N VAL A 116 5.08 7.05 2.91
CA VAL A 116 4.54 7.05 4.28
C VAL A 116 4.71 5.69 4.95
N HIS A 117 4.99 5.72 6.26
CA HIS A 117 5.21 4.52 7.07
C HIS A 117 3.87 3.88 7.48
N VAL A 118 3.22 3.26 6.51
CA VAL A 118 2.10 2.36 6.74
C VAL A 118 2.38 1.02 6.04
N PRO A 119 2.01 -0.12 6.65
CA PRO A 119 2.22 -1.41 6.01
C PRO A 119 1.20 -1.63 4.89
N LEU A 120 1.63 -2.37 3.84
CA LEU A 120 0.83 -2.70 2.66
C LEU A 120 0.38 -1.44 1.87
N PHE A 121 -0.41 -1.64 0.83
CA PHE A 121 -0.86 -0.57 -0.06
C PHE A 121 -2.18 -0.95 -0.75
N TYR A 122 -2.87 0.05 -1.29
CA TYR A 122 -4.06 -0.12 -2.13
C TYR A 122 -3.72 0.15 -3.59
N SER A 123 -4.24 -0.68 -4.50
CA SER A 123 -4.14 -0.45 -5.94
C SER A 123 -5.48 0.10 -6.47
N PRO A 124 -5.54 1.39 -6.86
CA PRO A 124 -6.71 1.99 -7.50
C PRO A 124 -7.19 1.19 -8.72
N GLY A 125 -6.28 0.61 -9.50
CA GLY A 125 -6.63 -0.22 -10.65
C GLY A 125 -7.37 -1.51 -10.25
N SER A 126 -6.93 -2.19 -9.18
CA SER A 126 -7.63 -3.36 -8.64
C SER A 126 -8.99 -2.99 -8.06
N MET A 127 -9.09 -1.83 -7.40
CA MET A 127 -10.37 -1.32 -6.88
C MET A 127 -11.34 -0.96 -8.01
N ALA A 128 -10.86 -0.27 -9.04
CA ALA A 128 -11.65 0.08 -10.23
C ALA A 128 -12.15 -1.16 -10.98
N ASN A 129 -11.30 -2.18 -11.12
CA ASN A 129 -11.70 -3.48 -11.68
C ASN A 129 -12.78 -4.17 -10.84
N THR A 130 -12.73 -4.05 -9.51
CA THR A 130 -13.75 -4.59 -8.61
C THR A 130 -15.10 -3.90 -8.84
N LEU A 131 -15.11 -2.57 -8.98
CA LEU A 131 -16.33 -1.79 -9.21
C LEU A 131 -16.81 -1.79 -10.67
N ARG A 132 -15.98 -2.23 -11.64
CA ARG A 132 -16.23 -2.10 -13.07
C ARG A 132 -16.36 -0.64 -13.51
N CYS A 133 -15.38 0.18 -13.11
CA CYS A 133 -15.22 1.56 -13.55
C CYS A 133 -13.81 1.80 -14.09
N SER A 134 -13.63 2.94 -14.73
CA SER A 134 -12.33 3.51 -15.09
C SER A 134 -11.52 3.81 -13.82
N THR A 135 -10.19 3.69 -13.92
CA THR A 135 -9.30 4.01 -12.80
C THR A 135 -9.20 5.54 -12.66
N PRO A 136 -9.50 6.12 -11.48
CA PRO A 136 -9.37 7.55 -11.28
C PRO A 136 -7.90 8.01 -11.40
N PRO A 137 -7.65 9.26 -11.83
CA PRO A 137 -6.32 9.84 -11.80
C PRO A 137 -5.71 9.78 -10.40
N LEU A 138 -4.44 9.37 -10.30
CA LEU A 138 -3.80 9.17 -9.00
C LEU A 138 -3.73 10.47 -8.16
N ALA A 139 -3.47 11.60 -8.80
CA ALA A 139 -3.46 12.92 -8.14
C ALA A 139 -4.83 13.25 -7.54
N MET A 140 -5.92 12.97 -8.25
CA MET A 140 -7.28 13.21 -7.77
C MET A 140 -7.61 12.36 -6.53
N LEU A 141 -7.27 11.07 -6.54
CA LEU A 141 -7.45 10.23 -5.35
C LEU A 141 -6.61 10.71 -4.17
N LYS A 142 -5.35 11.10 -4.42
CA LYS A 142 -4.49 11.68 -3.38
C LYS A 142 -5.12 12.94 -2.80
N SER A 143 -5.65 13.84 -3.63
CA SER A 143 -6.33 15.04 -3.15
C SER A 143 -7.50 14.70 -2.23
N ALA A 144 -8.35 13.75 -2.62
CA ALA A 144 -9.47 13.33 -1.76
C ALA A 144 -9.00 12.79 -0.39
N ILE A 145 -7.91 12.02 -0.37
CA ILE A 145 -7.35 11.49 0.88
C ILE A 145 -6.78 12.64 1.74
N ILE A 146 -6.08 13.59 1.14
CA ILE A 146 -5.48 14.75 1.83
C ILE A 146 -6.56 15.69 2.38
N ASN A 147 -7.57 16.00 1.57
CA ASN A 147 -8.69 16.88 1.95
C ASN A 147 -9.49 16.30 3.12
N ALA A 148 -9.54 14.96 3.24
CA ALA A 148 -10.14 14.26 4.38
C ALA A 148 -9.23 14.17 5.62
N GLY A 149 -8.03 14.77 5.59
CA GLY A 149 -7.08 14.82 6.72
C GLY A 149 -6.22 13.56 6.90
N TYR A 150 -6.18 12.67 5.91
CA TYR A 150 -5.34 11.48 5.93
C TYR A 150 -4.01 11.72 5.21
N ILE A 151 -2.99 10.95 5.60
CA ILE A 151 -1.69 10.96 4.92
C ILE A 151 -1.71 10.00 3.74
N VAL A 152 -1.02 10.35 2.66
CA VAL A 152 -0.93 9.51 1.47
C VAL A 152 0.42 9.64 0.78
N SER A 153 0.96 8.53 0.30
CA SER A 153 2.09 8.52 -0.64
C SER A 153 1.85 7.51 -1.75
N GLN A 154 2.68 7.59 -2.78
CA GLN A 154 2.84 6.48 -3.73
C GLN A 154 3.65 5.35 -3.08
N CYS A 155 3.53 4.13 -3.61
CA CYS A 155 4.35 3.00 -3.18
C CYS A 155 5.53 2.74 -4.12
N HIS A 156 6.75 2.65 -3.59
CA HIS A 156 7.97 2.39 -4.37
C HIS A 156 7.97 1.01 -5.06
N THR A 157 7.17 0.06 -4.58
CA THR A 157 7.09 -1.29 -5.18
C THR A 157 6.13 -1.36 -6.37
N GLU A 158 5.16 -0.45 -6.47
CA GLU A 158 4.08 -0.51 -7.45
C GLU A 158 3.66 0.91 -7.90
N PRO A 159 3.95 1.32 -9.17
CA PRO A 159 3.84 2.71 -9.63
C PRO A 159 2.48 3.36 -9.50
N LEU A 160 1.39 2.61 -9.40
CA LEU A 160 0.04 3.19 -9.32
C LEU A 160 -0.63 2.95 -7.97
N SER A 161 0.08 2.34 -7.02
CA SER A 161 -0.47 2.04 -5.70
C SER A 161 -0.23 3.17 -4.71
N LEU A 162 -1.16 3.26 -3.76
CA LEU A 162 -1.19 4.27 -2.70
C LEU A 162 -0.98 3.61 -1.35
N LYS A 163 -0.16 4.25 -0.53
CA LYS A 163 -0.06 4.00 0.90
C LYS A 163 -0.77 5.11 1.64
N THR A 164 -1.60 4.77 2.61
CA THR A 164 -2.36 5.76 3.39
C THR A 164 -2.79 5.17 4.74
N ASN A 165 -3.02 6.04 5.72
CA ASN A 165 -3.71 5.69 6.97
C ASN A 165 -5.24 5.83 6.88
N ALA A 166 -5.78 6.22 5.71
CA ALA A 166 -7.22 6.27 5.50
C ALA A 166 -7.85 4.87 5.67
N PRO A 167 -9.00 4.77 6.35
CA PRO A 167 -9.69 3.51 6.50
C PRO A 167 -10.19 3.01 5.14
N SER A 168 -10.25 1.69 4.98
CA SER A 168 -10.73 1.05 3.76
C SER A 168 -12.13 1.55 3.33
N SER A 169 -13.00 1.88 4.29
CA SER A 169 -14.33 2.44 4.04
C SER A 169 -14.29 3.78 3.31
N PHE A 170 -13.38 4.67 3.70
CA PHE A 170 -13.16 5.94 3.03
C PHE A 170 -12.68 5.72 1.59
N LEU A 171 -11.72 4.81 1.39
CA LEU A 171 -11.19 4.51 0.05
C LEU A 171 -12.26 3.93 -0.88
N TRP A 172 -13.11 3.03 -0.39
CA TRP A 172 -14.23 2.52 -1.18
C TRP A 172 -15.29 3.58 -1.45
N ASP A 173 -15.58 4.46 -0.49
CA ASP A 173 -16.48 5.59 -0.68
C ASP A 173 -15.96 6.57 -1.75
N ALA A 174 -14.67 6.89 -1.74
CA ALA A 174 -14.03 7.68 -2.78
C ALA A 174 -14.15 7.03 -4.16
N MET A 175 -13.88 5.72 -4.27
CA MET A 175 -14.04 4.98 -5.53
C MET A 175 -15.50 4.92 -6.01
N LYS A 176 -16.47 4.80 -5.10
CA LYS A 176 -17.91 4.87 -5.43
C LYS A 176 -18.31 6.26 -5.93
N ALA A 177 -17.83 7.32 -5.26
CA ALA A 177 -18.09 8.70 -5.68
C ALA A 177 -17.55 8.97 -7.09
N TRP A 178 -16.34 8.49 -7.39
CA TRP A 178 -15.76 8.54 -8.73
C TRP A 178 -16.62 7.78 -9.77
N ALA A 179 -16.98 6.53 -9.49
CA ALA A 179 -17.81 5.74 -10.40
C ALA A 179 -19.15 6.43 -10.68
N LYS A 180 -19.79 7.00 -9.64
CA LYS A 180 -21.02 7.78 -9.77
C LYS A 180 -20.81 9.04 -10.64
N GLN A 181 -19.72 9.78 -10.45
CA GLN A 181 -19.40 10.97 -11.25
C GLN A 181 -19.20 10.64 -12.74
N LYS A 182 -18.66 9.45 -13.05
CA LYS A 182 -18.47 8.98 -14.42
C LYS A 182 -19.69 8.27 -15.02
N GLY A 183 -20.76 8.06 -14.23
CA GLY A 183 -21.90 7.24 -14.67
C GLY A 183 -21.53 5.77 -14.89
N GLU A 184 -20.48 5.28 -14.21
CA GLU A 184 -19.94 3.92 -14.32
C GLU A 184 -20.31 3.08 -13.08
N GLY A 185 -19.85 1.83 -13.05
CA GLY A 185 -20.05 0.92 -11.90
C GLY A 185 -21.34 0.11 -11.93
N GLY A 186 -22.35 0.49 -12.73
CA GLY A 186 -23.58 -0.28 -12.91
C GLY A 186 -23.40 -1.66 -13.54
N GLY A 187 -22.22 -1.95 -14.12
CA GLY A 187 -21.90 -3.23 -14.78
C GLY A 187 -21.43 -4.35 -13.84
N ALA A 188 -21.38 -4.13 -12.53
CA ALA A 188 -20.97 -5.18 -11.60
C ALA A 188 -21.99 -6.32 -11.56
N LYS A 189 -21.55 -7.56 -11.81
CA LYS A 189 -22.41 -8.76 -11.78
C LYS A 189 -23.12 -8.89 -10.44
N LYS A 190 -24.41 -9.23 -10.44
CA LYS A 190 -25.19 -9.50 -9.22
C LYS A 190 -24.48 -10.54 -8.35
N GLY A 191 -24.34 -10.26 -7.05
CA GLY A 191 -23.62 -11.10 -6.09
C GLY A 191 -22.09 -11.00 -6.15
N SER A 192 -21.53 -10.14 -7.00
CA SER A 192 -20.09 -9.85 -6.98
C SER A 192 -19.71 -8.95 -5.80
N PRO A 193 -18.42 -8.93 -5.41
CA PRO A 193 -17.92 -7.98 -4.42
C PRO A 193 -18.20 -6.52 -4.79
N GLY A 194 -18.03 -6.17 -6.07
CA GLY A 194 -18.32 -4.82 -6.59
C GLY A 194 -19.79 -4.42 -6.41
N ALA A 195 -20.72 -5.31 -6.76
CA ALA A 195 -22.15 -5.05 -6.57
C ALA A 195 -22.50 -4.85 -5.09
N SER A 196 -21.86 -5.59 -4.19
CA SER A 196 -22.07 -5.46 -2.74
C SER A 196 -21.54 -4.12 -2.21
N ILE A 197 -20.39 -3.66 -2.71
CA ILE A 197 -19.81 -2.35 -2.34
C ILE A 197 -20.70 -1.22 -2.86
N LEU A 198 -21.09 -1.26 -4.14
CA LEU A 198 -21.91 -0.23 -4.78
C LEU A 198 -23.31 -0.09 -4.17
N ALA A 199 -23.87 -1.18 -3.63
CA ALA A 199 -25.16 -1.14 -2.94
C ALA A 199 -25.12 -0.43 -1.59
N ARG A 200 -23.93 -0.21 -1.01
CA ARG A 200 -23.79 0.49 0.28
C ARG A 200 -23.76 2.00 0.05
N GLU A 201 -24.42 2.73 0.94
CA GLU A 201 -24.36 4.19 0.95
C GLU A 201 -22.94 4.71 1.16
N ILE A 202 -22.67 5.88 0.57
CA ILE A 202 -21.43 6.63 0.83
C ILE A 202 -21.60 7.29 2.20
N THR A 203 -20.69 7.01 3.11
CA THR A 203 -20.74 7.47 4.51
C THR A 203 -19.76 8.62 4.80
N HIS A 204 -18.76 8.79 3.94
CA HIS A 204 -17.77 9.86 4.05
C HIS A 204 -18.06 10.97 3.04
N GLU A 205 -17.76 12.22 3.43
CA GLU A 205 -17.69 13.33 2.47
C GLU A 205 -16.43 13.17 1.62
N ILE A 206 -16.60 13.20 0.29
CA ILE A 206 -15.51 13.01 -0.67
C ILE A 206 -15.30 14.29 -1.45
N ASP A 207 -14.19 14.97 -1.20
CA ASP A 207 -13.78 16.18 -1.91
C ASP A 207 -12.62 15.91 -2.88
N PHE A 208 -12.89 15.96 -4.18
CA PHE A 208 -11.88 15.79 -5.24
C PHE A 208 -11.18 17.09 -5.67
N SER A 209 -11.41 18.20 -4.98
CA SER A 209 -10.71 19.47 -5.24
C SER A 209 -9.18 19.28 -5.23
N ALA A 210 -8.46 19.98 -6.09
CA ALA A 210 -7.01 19.78 -6.23
C ALA A 210 -6.27 20.22 -4.96
N ALA A 211 -5.58 19.29 -4.32
CA ALA A 211 -4.67 19.58 -3.23
C ALA A 211 -3.25 19.80 -3.80
N GLU A 212 -2.61 20.91 -3.43
CA GLU A 212 -1.25 21.24 -3.91
C GLU A 212 -0.24 20.10 -3.69
N GLU A 213 -0.35 19.43 -2.54
CA GLU A 213 0.52 18.30 -2.20
C GLU A 213 0.30 17.06 -3.08
N ALA A 214 -0.91 16.84 -3.60
CA ALA A 214 -1.22 15.75 -4.50
C ALA A 214 -0.64 15.95 -5.91
N GLU A 215 -0.47 17.21 -6.32
CA GLU A 215 0.00 17.60 -7.65
C GLU A 215 1.52 17.77 -7.74
N ARG A 216 2.24 17.69 -6.61
CA ARG A 216 3.71 17.79 -6.60
C ARG A 216 4.32 16.80 -7.59
N LYS A 217 4.89 17.33 -8.67
CA LYS A 217 5.59 16.55 -9.68
C LYS A 217 6.83 15.93 -9.05
N ALA A 218 7.07 14.67 -9.37
CA ALA A 218 8.29 14.00 -8.95
C ALA A 218 9.51 14.72 -9.53
N GLU A 219 10.46 15.10 -8.67
CA GLU A 219 11.72 15.73 -9.08
C GLU A 219 12.62 14.79 -9.91
N SER A 220 12.38 13.48 -9.85
CA SER A 220 13.14 12.46 -10.58
C SER A 220 12.25 11.33 -11.08
N VAL A 221 12.70 10.63 -12.12
CA VAL A 221 12.02 9.45 -12.67
C VAL A 221 12.08 8.30 -11.64
N ARG A 222 10.96 8.06 -10.95
CA ARG A 222 10.86 7.05 -9.87
C ARG A 222 10.80 5.60 -10.38
N PHE A 223 10.19 5.42 -11.53
CA PHE A 223 9.96 4.11 -12.14
C PHE A 223 10.60 4.08 -13.51
N VAL A 224 11.72 3.36 -13.61
CA VAL A 224 12.40 3.12 -14.88
C VAL A 224 11.77 1.88 -15.52
N PRO A 225 11.35 1.94 -16.80
CA PRO A 225 10.85 0.79 -17.53
C PRO A 225 11.82 -0.38 -17.50
N ALA A 226 11.29 -1.60 -17.67
CA ALA A 226 12.14 -2.77 -17.81
C ALA A 226 13.12 -2.60 -18.99
N PRO A 227 14.38 -3.05 -18.86
CA PRO A 227 15.38 -2.88 -19.92
C PRO A 227 14.97 -3.52 -21.25
N GLU A 228 14.29 -4.66 -21.21
CA GLU A 228 13.93 -5.45 -22.40
C GLU A 228 12.53 -6.08 -22.28
N ALA A 229 11.94 -6.48 -23.42
CA ALA A 229 10.68 -7.22 -23.44
C ALA A 229 10.86 -8.64 -22.88
N GLY A 230 9.96 -9.08 -21.99
CA GLY A 230 10.07 -10.39 -21.33
C GLY A 230 11.15 -10.46 -20.24
N TRP A 231 11.62 -9.30 -19.77
CA TRP A 231 12.62 -9.19 -18.73
C TRP A 231 12.09 -9.66 -17.37
N GLY A 232 12.70 -10.72 -16.84
CA GLY A 232 12.37 -11.28 -15.52
C GLY A 232 12.48 -12.81 -15.41
N PRO A 233 12.10 -13.38 -14.25
CA PRO A 233 12.09 -14.81 -13.99
C PRO A 233 11.16 -15.46 -15.00
N LYS A 234 11.75 -16.28 -15.86
CA LYS A 234 10.98 -17.09 -16.79
C LYS A 234 10.32 -18.23 -16.03
N PRO A 235 9.19 -18.76 -16.53
CA PRO A 235 8.56 -19.95 -15.95
C PRO A 235 9.60 -21.04 -15.73
N ARG A 236 9.45 -21.81 -14.65
CA ARG A 236 10.26 -23.01 -14.42
C ARG A 236 10.21 -23.86 -15.70
N ALA A 237 11.37 -24.30 -16.20
CA ALA A 237 11.44 -25.15 -17.37
C ALA A 237 10.53 -26.37 -17.18
N GLY A 238 9.45 -26.44 -17.96
CA GLY A 238 8.54 -27.57 -17.94
C GLY A 238 9.19 -28.75 -18.65
N THR A 239 9.20 -29.92 -18.02
CA THR A 239 9.44 -31.16 -18.74
C THR A 239 8.24 -31.35 -19.67
N LYS A 240 8.47 -31.34 -21.00
CA LYS A 240 7.43 -31.76 -21.95
C LYS A 240 7.01 -33.18 -21.55
N ARG A 241 5.75 -33.35 -21.16
CA ARG A 241 5.12 -34.64 -20.93
C ARG A 241 4.18 -34.92 -22.08
#